data_AF-A0AAD4M7Y8-F1
#
_entry.id   AF-A0AAD4M7Y8-F1
#
_cell.length_a   1.000
_cell.length_b   1.000
_cell.length_c   1.000
_cell.angle_alpha   90.00
_cell.angle_beta   90.00
_cell.angle_gamma   90.00
#
_symmetry.space_group_name_H-M   'P 1'
#
loop_
_entity.id
_entity.type
_entity.pdbx_description
1 polymer ?
#
loop_
_entity_poly.entity_id
_entity_poly.type
_entity_poly.pdbx_seq_one_letter_code
_entity_poly.pdbx_strand_id
1 'polypeptide(L)'
;MMDNVRVDRWATGNAYGPVLSQTDLYLLKPNLQVHPILSKSHSFILIFNLLNGYTGGFNEQQTDRDHPFEAANQPATLPRVSVLHIITERSPWCTTVRNEAGVTLGDICGQMHKDYVENVITEAELAATQPRIQERIKQVAARNAANLGGPQWNGFYSSPAPTPLNRLKRVDWLCEGHFFDQLHRDDRYAEQRLGFTAPNIFVMKLETYAN
;
A
#
# COMPACT_ATOMS: atom_id res chain seq x y z
N MET A 1 -14.10 23.63 -36.63
CA MET A 1 -13.00 23.57 -35.65
C MET A 1 -13.23 22.31 -34.83
N MET A 2 -12.43 21.26 -35.01
CA MET A 2 -12.45 20.14 -34.09
C MET A 2 -11.59 20.54 -32.90
N ASP A 3 -12.19 20.67 -31.72
CA ASP A 3 -11.45 20.84 -30.49
C ASP A 3 -10.48 19.66 -30.35
N ASN A 4 -9.19 19.96 -30.26
CA ASN A 4 -8.19 18.97 -29.88
C ASN A 4 -8.50 18.55 -28.44
N VAL A 5 -9.31 17.50 -28.28
CA VAL A 5 -9.56 16.88 -26.99
C VAL A 5 -8.22 16.32 -26.51
N ARG A 6 -7.54 17.06 -25.65
CA ARG A 6 -6.34 16.59 -24.95
C ARG A 6 -6.81 15.55 -23.94
N VAL A 7 -6.72 14.30 -24.35
CA VAL A 7 -6.97 13.17 -23.49
C VAL A 7 -5.87 13.12 -22.43
N ASP A 8 -6.25 13.09 -21.15
CA ASP A 8 -5.28 12.94 -20.06
C ASP A 8 -4.51 11.63 -20.24
N ARG A 9 -3.19 11.67 -20.10
CA ARG A 9 -2.32 10.50 -20.23
C ARG A 9 -2.58 9.43 -19.16
N TRP A 10 -3.23 9.81 -18.06
CA TRP A 10 -3.66 8.91 -16.98
C TRP A 10 -5.14 8.52 -17.07
N ALA A 11 -5.85 8.94 -18.11
CA ALA A 11 -7.25 8.59 -18.25
C ALA A 11 -7.45 7.07 -18.34
N THR A 12 -8.63 6.64 -17.92
CA THR A 12 -9.01 5.23 -17.89
C THR A 12 -9.20 4.69 -19.31
N GLY A 13 -8.93 3.39 -19.48
CA GLY A 13 -9.27 2.65 -20.70
C GLY A 13 -8.11 1.99 -21.42
N ASN A 14 -8.44 1.26 -22.49
CA ASN A 14 -7.52 0.38 -23.20
C ASN A 14 -6.72 1.09 -24.30
N ALA A 15 -7.06 2.36 -24.60
CA ALA A 15 -6.51 3.10 -25.74
C ALA A 15 -5.07 3.61 -25.55
N TYR A 16 -4.52 3.52 -24.35
CA TYR A 16 -3.14 3.93 -24.05
C TYR A 16 -2.15 2.80 -24.39
N GLY A 17 -0.86 3.10 -24.42
CA GLY A 17 0.19 2.17 -24.89
C GLY A 17 0.20 0.77 -24.24
N PRO A 18 1.06 -0.14 -24.72
CA PRO A 18 1.09 -1.53 -24.27
C PRO A 18 1.30 -1.65 -22.76
N VAL A 19 0.78 -2.73 -22.18
CA VAL A 19 1.06 -3.14 -20.81
C VAL A 19 2.33 -3.97 -20.84
N LEU A 20 3.39 -3.49 -20.18
CA LEU A 20 4.68 -4.16 -20.16
C LEU A 20 4.67 -5.33 -19.17
N SER A 21 5.08 -6.49 -19.64
CA SER A 21 5.31 -7.69 -18.83
C SER A 21 6.64 -7.60 -18.09
N GLN A 22 6.88 -8.51 -17.14
CA GLN A 22 8.17 -8.61 -16.45
C GLN A 22 9.34 -8.81 -17.43
N THR A 23 9.13 -9.59 -18.50
CA THR A 23 10.13 -9.82 -19.54
C THR A 23 10.45 -8.52 -20.29
N ASP A 24 9.42 -7.74 -20.62
CA ASP A 24 9.60 -6.46 -21.30
C ASP A 24 10.38 -5.47 -20.42
N LEU A 25 10.07 -5.42 -19.12
CA LEU A 25 10.79 -4.59 -18.16
C LEU A 25 12.26 -4.97 -18.04
N TYR A 26 12.56 -6.27 -18.06
CA TYR A 26 13.93 -6.79 -18.01
C TYR A 26 14.74 -6.40 -19.26
N LEU A 27 14.13 -6.50 -20.44
CA LEU A 27 14.79 -6.22 -21.72
C LEU A 27 14.93 -4.72 -21.99
N LEU A 28 13.85 -3.96 -21.79
CA LEU A 28 13.77 -2.55 -22.18
C LEU A 28 14.29 -1.61 -21.08
N LYS A 29 14.26 -2.06 -19.81
CA LYS A 29 14.62 -1.25 -18.62
C LYS A 29 14.01 0.16 -18.65
N PRO A 30 12.69 0.29 -18.87
CA PRO A 30 12.07 1.58 -19.03
C PRO A 30 12.11 2.37 -17.72
N ASN A 31 12.09 3.70 -17.82
CA ASN A 31 11.87 4.55 -16.65
C ASN A 31 10.37 4.71 -16.40
N LEU A 32 9.84 3.96 -15.42
CA LEU A 32 8.42 4.03 -15.05
C LEU A 32 8.14 5.31 -14.26
N GLN A 33 7.20 6.12 -14.75
CA GLN A 33 6.64 7.25 -14.02
C GLN A 33 5.52 6.75 -13.12
N VAL A 34 5.57 7.07 -11.84
CA VAL A 34 4.50 6.79 -10.88
C VAL A 34 3.36 7.80 -11.06
N HIS A 35 2.12 7.36 -10.84
CA HIS A 35 0.96 8.24 -10.88
C HIS A 35 1.10 9.39 -9.87
N PRO A 36 0.81 10.66 -10.25
CA PRO A 36 0.98 11.82 -9.39
C PRO A 36 0.30 11.72 -8.01
N ILE A 37 -0.88 11.08 -7.92
CA ILE A 37 -1.58 10.84 -6.65
C ILE A 37 -0.75 9.96 -5.71
N LEU A 38 -0.09 8.92 -6.24
CA LEU A 38 0.73 8.02 -5.44
C LEU A 38 2.06 8.68 -5.05
N SER A 39 2.59 9.61 -5.83
CA SER A 39 3.83 10.34 -5.53
C SER A 39 3.60 11.67 -4.80
N LYS A 40 2.37 11.95 -4.31
CA LYS A 40 1.99 13.20 -3.63
C LYS A 40 2.33 14.47 -4.43
N SER A 41 2.29 14.36 -5.75
CA SER A 41 2.58 15.46 -6.69
C SER A 41 1.34 15.84 -7.52
N HIS A 42 0.16 15.64 -6.93
CA HIS A 42 -1.15 15.92 -7.50
C HIS A 42 -1.95 16.83 -6.56
N SER A 43 -2.92 17.58 -7.07
CA SER A 43 -3.78 18.45 -6.24
C SER A 43 -4.71 17.68 -5.29
N PHE A 44 -4.98 16.42 -5.62
CA PHE A 44 -5.69 15.47 -4.77
C PHE A 44 -4.70 14.70 -3.91
N ILE A 45 -4.87 14.77 -2.59
CA ILE A 45 -4.08 14.05 -1.61
C ILE A 45 -4.86 12.79 -1.20
N LEU A 46 -4.29 11.62 -1.48
CA LEU A 46 -4.87 10.33 -1.13
C LEU A 46 -4.77 10.08 0.37
N ILE A 47 -5.91 9.86 1.02
CA ILE A 47 -5.98 9.27 2.36
C ILE A 47 -6.30 7.79 2.17
N PHE A 48 -5.28 6.95 2.37
CA PHE A 48 -5.44 5.50 2.34
C PHE A 48 -4.96 4.88 3.67
N ASN A 49 -5.88 4.21 4.36
CA ASN A 49 -5.62 3.53 5.62
C ASN A 49 -5.56 2.01 5.39
N LEU A 50 -4.39 1.41 5.63
CA LEU A 50 -4.16 -0.02 5.40
C LEU A 50 -4.94 -0.92 6.37
N LEU A 51 -5.34 -0.42 7.54
CA LEU A 51 -6.05 -1.17 8.58
C LEU A 51 -7.52 -1.43 8.23
N ASN A 52 -8.24 -0.41 7.77
CA ASN A 52 -9.66 -0.51 7.46
C ASN A 52 -9.95 -0.48 5.95
N GLY A 53 -8.93 -0.26 5.11
CA GLY A 53 -9.08 -0.20 3.65
C GLY A 53 -9.75 1.08 3.16
N TYR A 54 -9.95 2.09 4.03
CA TYR A 54 -10.54 3.37 3.63
C TYR A 54 -9.66 4.02 2.57
N THR A 55 -10.26 4.34 1.42
CA THR A 55 -9.66 5.09 0.32
C THR A 55 -10.51 6.31 0.01
N GLY A 56 -10.01 7.47 0.38
CA GLY A 56 -10.61 8.76 0.07
C GLY A 56 -9.52 9.80 -0.07
N GLY A 57 -9.85 11.07 0.11
CA GLY A 57 -8.84 12.12 0.11
C GLY A 57 -9.46 13.49 0.09
N PHE A 58 -8.63 14.49 -0.07
CA PHE A 58 -9.07 15.88 -0.20
C PHE A 58 -8.25 16.60 -1.27
N ASN A 59 -8.80 17.69 -1.77
CA ASN A 59 -8.06 18.60 -2.64
C ASN A 59 -7.43 19.70 -1.79
N GLU A 60 -6.25 20.21 -2.18
CA GLU A 60 -5.58 21.31 -1.45
C GLU A 60 -6.47 22.55 -1.26
N GLN A 61 -7.42 22.77 -2.17
CA GLN A 61 -8.36 23.90 -2.14
C GLN A 61 -9.60 23.65 -1.28
N GLN A 62 -9.87 22.39 -0.90
CA GLN A 62 -11.06 21.95 -0.18
C GLN A 62 -10.67 20.91 0.87
N THR A 63 -9.84 21.32 1.83
CA THR A 63 -9.39 20.46 2.95
C THR A 63 -10.52 20.11 3.93
N ASP A 64 -11.63 20.86 3.92
CA ASP A 64 -12.74 20.71 4.86
C ASP A 64 -13.71 19.56 4.51
N ARG A 65 -13.50 18.86 3.38
CA ARG A 65 -14.41 17.80 2.94
C ARG A 65 -13.65 16.60 2.39
N ASP A 66 -14.06 15.42 2.83
CA ASP A 66 -13.64 14.17 2.22
C ASP A 66 -14.26 14.03 0.82
N HIS A 67 -13.41 13.73 -0.14
CA HIS A 67 -13.77 13.46 -1.53
C HIS A 67 -13.60 11.97 -1.85
N PRO A 68 -14.52 11.40 -2.64
CA PRO A 68 -14.41 10.01 -3.08
C PRO A 68 -13.18 9.81 -3.98
N PHE A 69 -12.58 8.62 -3.91
CA PHE A 69 -11.43 8.27 -4.73
C PHE A 69 -11.83 7.86 -6.15
N GLU A 70 -12.21 8.83 -6.98
CA GLU A 70 -12.69 8.60 -8.36
C GLU A 70 -11.61 8.09 -9.32
N ALA A 71 -10.34 8.36 -9.00
CA ALA A 71 -9.18 7.97 -9.81
C ALA A 71 -8.80 6.49 -9.67
N ALA A 72 -9.54 5.67 -8.92
CA ALA A 72 -9.19 4.28 -8.65
C ALA A 72 -8.88 3.44 -9.91
N ASN A 73 -9.58 3.69 -11.03
CA ASN A 73 -9.41 2.96 -12.28
C ASN A 73 -8.28 3.51 -13.18
N GLN A 74 -7.60 4.58 -12.76
CA GLN A 74 -6.46 5.15 -13.51
C GLN A 74 -5.22 4.25 -13.35
N PRO A 75 -4.31 4.22 -14.36
CA PRO A 75 -3.12 3.39 -14.29
C PRO A 75 -2.16 3.92 -13.23
N ALA A 76 -1.50 3.02 -12.50
CA ALA A 76 -0.55 3.39 -11.45
C ALA A 76 0.79 3.87 -11.98
N THR A 77 1.15 3.50 -13.21
CA THR A 77 2.42 3.86 -13.84
C THR A 77 2.27 4.14 -15.34
N LEU A 78 3.22 4.92 -15.87
CA LEU A 78 3.43 5.11 -17.31
C LEU A 78 4.91 4.84 -17.67
N PRO A 79 5.21 3.96 -18.64
CA PRO A 79 4.30 3.00 -19.29
C PRO A 79 3.58 2.08 -18.29
N ARG A 80 2.44 1.52 -18.71
CA ARG A 80 1.66 0.61 -17.87
C ARG A 80 2.42 -0.71 -17.71
N VAL A 81 2.24 -1.36 -16.56
CA VAL A 81 2.87 -2.65 -16.28
C VAL A 81 1.87 -3.64 -15.71
N SER A 82 2.09 -4.92 -15.96
CA SER A 82 1.20 -5.96 -15.43
C SER A 82 1.49 -6.34 -13.98
N VAL A 83 2.71 -6.05 -13.50
CA VAL A 83 3.16 -6.39 -12.13
C VAL A 83 3.92 -5.23 -11.50
N LEU A 84 3.54 -4.88 -10.28
CA LEU A 84 4.29 -3.97 -9.39
C LEU A 84 4.68 -4.69 -8.11
N HIS A 85 5.87 -4.39 -7.61
CA HIS A 85 6.37 -4.84 -6.32
C HIS A 85 6.50 -3.63 -5.40
N ILE A 86 5.81 -3.68 -4.26
CA ILE A 86 5.81 -2.59 -3.28
C ILE A 86 6.49 -3.09 -2.01
N ILE A 87 7.50 -2.36 -1.56
CA ILE A 87 8.22 -2.61 -0.30
C ILE A 87 8.14 -1.39 0.60
N THR A 88 8.42 -1.54 1.89
CA THR A 88 8.47 -0.41 2.84
C THR A 88 9.54 -0.65 3.88
N GLU A 89 10.08 0.44 4.44
CA GLU A 89 11.04 0.38 5.55
C GLU A 89 10.43 -0.12 6.85
N ARG A 90 9.11 -0.06 6.99
CA ARG A 90 8.41 -0.40 8.23
C ARG A 90 8.11 -1.88 8.41
N SER A 91 8.24 -2.68 7.36
CA SER A 91 7.88 -4.10 7.40
C SER A 91 8.81 -4.93 6.51
N PRO A 92 8.92 -6.24 6.77
CA PRO A 92 9.82 -7.08 6.01
C PRO A 92 9.22 -7.57 4.68
N TRP A 93 7.93 -7.34 4.43
CA TRP A 93 7.21 -7.97 3.32
C TRP A 93 7.30 -7.18 2.02
N CYS A 94 7.19 -7.91 0.91
CA CYS A 94 7.02 -7.35 -0.42
C CYS A 94 5.61 -7.68 -0.92
N THR A 95 4.81 -6.64 -1.12
CA THR A 95 3.46 -6.79 -1.66
C THR A 95 3.52 -6.76 -3.18
N THR A 96 3.07 -7.83 -3.83
CA THR A 96 3.05 -7.92 -5.29
C THR A 96 1.64 -7.66 -5.80
N VAL A 97 1.49 -6.65 -6.64
CA VAL A 97 0.22 -6.27 -7.28
C VAL A 97 0.26 -6.70 -8.73
N ARG A 98 -0.77 -7.44 -9.17
CA ARG A 98 -0.84 -8.01 -10.53
C ARG A 98 -2.15 -7.63 -11.21
N ASN A 99 -2.07 -7.17 -12.45
CA ASN A 99 -3.20 -6.94 -13.32
C ASN A 99 -2.72 -6.99 -14.78
N GLU A 100 -3.12 -8.01 -15.54
CA GLU A 100 -2.71 -8.18 -16.94
C GLU A 100 -3.19 -7.04 -17.86
N ALA A 101 -4.26 -6.32 -17.48
CA ALA A 101 -4.74 -5.13 -18.18
C ALA A 101 -3.96 -3.85 -17.80
N GLY A 102 -3.01 -3.95 -16.86
CA GLY A 102 -2.21 -2.86 -16.33
C GLY A 102 -2.65 -2.49 -14.91
N VAL A 103 -1.69 -2.45 -13.98
CA VAL A 103 -1.96 -2.13 -12.58
C VAL A 103 -2.55 -0.73 -12.43
N THR A 104 -3.68 -0.65 -11.72
CA THR A 104 -4.40 0.60 -11.42
C THR A 104 -4.13 1.09 -10.00
N LEU A 105 -4.58 2.31 -9.68
CA LEU A 105 -4.50 2.83 -8.31
C LEU A 105 -5.33 2.00 -7.33
N GLY A 106 -6.53 1.58 -7.74
CA GLY A 106 -7.42 0.74 -6.96
C GLY A 106 -6.81 -0.63 -6.66
N ASP A 107 -6.12 -1.23 -7.65
CA ASP A 107 -5.41 -2.50 -7.44
C ASP A 107 -4.35 -2.38 -6.34
N ILE A 108 -3.61 -1.27 -6.30
CA ILE A 108 -2.60 -1.02 -5.27
C ILE A 108 -3.27 -0.91 -3.90
N CYS A 109 -4.26 -0.03 -3.74
CA CYS A 109 -4.93 0.15 -2.45
C CYS A 109 -5.57 -1.16 -1.94
N GLY A 110 -6.29 -1.86 -2.84
CA GLY A 110 -6.95 -3.13 -2.52
C GLY A 110 -5.95 -4.21 -2.14
N GLN A 111 -4.89 -4.42 -2.94
CA GLN A 111 -3.90 -5.46 -2.67
C GLN A 111 -3.06 -5.16 -1.43
N MET A 112 -2.72 -3.89 -1.17
CA MET A 112 -2.01 -3.48 0.04
C MET A 112 -2.84 -3.72 1.29
N HIS A 113 -4.11 -3.32 1.29
CA HIS A 113 -5.02 -3.59 2.41
C HIS A 113 -5.15 -5.10 2.66
N LYS A 114 -5.43 -5.86 1.59
CA LYS A 114 -5.57 -7.31 1.64
C LYS A 114 -4.33 -7.99 2.21
N ASP A 115 -3.15 -7.67 1.67
CA ASP A 115 -1.89 -8.30 2.05
C ASP A 115 -1.53 -8.02 3.53
N TYR A 116 -1.95 -6.87 4.08
CA TYR A 116 -1.67 -6.53 5.47
C TYR A 116 -2.74 -7.02 6.47
N VAL A 117 -3.99 -7.19 6.04
CA VAL A 117 -5.12 -7.55 6.94
C VAL A 117 -5.46 -9.04 6.91
N GLU A 118 -5.20 -9.74 5.80
CA GLU A 118 -5.49 -11.18 5.68
C GLU A 118 -4.32 -12.06 6.09
N ASN A 119 -3.08 -11.57 6.00
CA ASN A 119 -1.90 -12.35 6.37
C ASN A 119 -1.53 -12.18 7.84
N VAL A 120 -1.15 -13.30 8.45
CA VAL A 120 -0.73 -13.40 9.84
C VAL A 120 0.80 -13.28 9.92
N ILE A 121 1.30 -12.69 11.00
CA ILE A 121 2.72 -12.67 11.35
C ILE A 121 3.12 -14.06 11.82
N THR A 122 4.13 -14.65 11.21
CA THR A 122 4.67 -15.95 11.63
C THR A 122 5.45 -15.83 12.94
N GLU A 123 5.57 -16.94 13.67
CA GLU A 123 6.35 -16.99 14.91
C GLU A 123 7.83 -16.64 14.67
N ALA A 124 8.40 -17.12 13.56
CA ALA A 124 9.78 -16.83 13.17
C ALA A 124 9.98 -15.32 12.89
N GLU A 125 9.04 -14.67 12.20
CA GLU A 125 9.09 -13.23 11.95
C GLU A 125 9.00 -12.43 13.24
N LEU A 126 8.09 -12.80 14.15
CA LEU A 126 7.95 -12.11 15.44
C LEU A 126 9.21 -12.30 16.30
N ALA A 127 9.73 -13.53 16.39
CA ALA A 127 10.92 -13.87 17.16
C ALA A 127 12.19 -13.17 16.65
N ALA A 128 12.26 -12.86 15.35
CA ALA A 128 13.36 -12.10 14.76
C ALA A 128 13.39 -10.62 15.18
N THR A 129 12.30 -10.10 15.76
CA THR A 129 12.24 -8.72 16.27
C THR A 129 12.63 -8.61 17.73
N GLN A 130 13.04 -7.41 18.16
CA GLN A 130 13.37 -7.14 19.55
C GLN A 130 12.14 -7.34 20.47
N PRO A 131 12.28 -7.87 21.70
CA PRO A 131 11.15 -8.14 22.60
C PRO A 131 10.24 -6.93 22.84
N ARG A 132 10.80 -5.72 22.90
CA ARG A 132 10.03 -4.47 23.04
C ARG A 132 9.09 -4.22 21.86
N ILE A 133 9.53 -4.55 20.64
CA ILE A 133 8.71 -4.44 19.42
C ILE A 133 7.61 -5.50 19.44
N GLN A 134 7.93 -6.72 19.84
CA GLN A 134 6.95 -7.81 19.96
C GLN A 134 5.79 -7.42 20.89
N GLU A 135 6.09 -6.86 22.06
CA GLU A 135 5.06 -6.39 23.00
C GLU A 135 4.22 -5.25 22.42
N ARG A 136 4.85 -4.30 21.71
CA ARG A 136 4.13 -3.22 21.03
C ARG A 136 3.16 -3.77 19.99
N ILE A 137 3.57 -4.74 19.17
CA ILE A 137 2.73 -5.38 18.16
C ILE A 137 1.53 -6.07 18.83
N LYS A 138 1.75 -6.82 19.92
CA LYS A 138 0.66 -7.47 20.67
C LYS A 138 -0.34 -6.46 21.24
N GLN A 139 0.14 -5.35 21.81
CA GLN A 139 -0.72 -4.28 22.34
C GLN A 139 -1.54 -3.63 21.24
N VAL A 140 -0.93 -3.35 20.09
CA VAL A 140 -1.62 -2.77 18.93
C VAL A 140 -2.66 -3.74 18.39
N ALA A 141 -2.34 -5.03 18.27
CA ALA A 141 -3.29 -6.05 17.83
C ALA A 141 -4.52 -6.13 18.73
N ALA A 142 -4.33 -6.08 20.06
CA ALA A 142 -5.44 -6.05 21.01
C ALA A 142 -6.33 -4.80 20.83
N ARG A 143 -5.72 -3.63 20.60
CA ARG A 143 -6.45 -2.38 20.31
C ARG A 143 -7.22 -2.44 18.99
N ASN A 144 -6.58 -2.92 17.93
CA ASN A 144 -7.18 -3.01 16.61
C ASN A 144 -8.37 -4.00 16.59
N ALA A 145 -8.25 -5.12 17.31
CA ALA A 145 -9.34 -6.08 17.47
C ALA A 145 -10.58 -5.46 18.14
N ALA A 146 -10.40 -4.55 19.09
CA ALA A 146 -11.51 -3.83 19.73
C ALA A 146 -12.17 -2.81 18.80
N ASN A 147 -11.40 -2.13 17.94
CA ASN A 147 -11.91 -1.05 17.08
C ASN A 147 -12.60 -1.53 15.79
N LEU A 148 -12.18 -2.68 15.22
CA LEU A 148 -12.68 -3.17 13.92
C LEU A 148 -13.94 -4.05 14.02
N GLY A 149 -14.57 -4.15 15.19
CA GLY A 149 -15.82 -4.93 15.34
C GLY A 149 -15.69 -6.42 15.02
N GLY A 150 -14.47 -6.97 15.06
CA GLY A 150 -14.24 -8.42 14.99
C GLY A 150 -15.00 -9.14 16.12
N PRO A 151 -15.21 -10.48 16.02
CA PRO A 151 -16.08 -11.24 16.90
C PRO A 151 -15.99 -10.74 18.33
N GLN A 152 -17.11 -10.16 18.78
CA GLN A 152 -17.28 -9.49 20.04
C GLN A 152 -16.46 -10.17 21.12
N TRP A 153 -15.55 -9.41 21.74
CA TRP A 153 -14.75 -9.75 22.91
C TRP A 153 -15.63 -10.05 24.13
N ASN A 154 -16.55 -11.01 23.99
CA ASN A 154 -17.55 -11.41 24.96
C ASN A 154 -16.94 -12.44 25.92
N GLY A 155 -15.88 -12.07 26.65
CA GLY A 155 -15.38 -12.95 27.72
C GLY A 155 -14.02 -12.69 28.37
N PHE A 156 -13.23 -11.68 27.98
CA PHE A 156 -11.84 -11.57 28.48
C PHE A 156 -11.59 -10.42 29.47
N TYR A 157 -12.48 -10.28 30.45
CA TYR A 157 -12.12 -9.71 31.77
C TYR A 157 -11.53 -10.78 32.70
N SER A 158 -10.69 -11.68 32.18
CA SER A 158 -10.08 -12.75 32.99
C SER A 158 -8.76 -13.25 32.39
N SER A 159 -7.67 -13.01 33.14
CA SER A 159 -6.32 -13.60 33.08
C SER A 159 -5.31 -13.13 32.01
N PRO A 160 -4.01 -13.03 32.39
CA PRO A 160 -2.90 -12.69 31.51
C PRO A 160 -2.48 -13.91 30.67
N ALA A 161 -3.37 -14.38 29.81
CA ALA A 161 -3.03 -15.44 28.86
C ALA A 161 -2.34 -14.84 27.62
N PRO A 162 -1.28 -15.48 27.08
CA PRO A 162 -0.61 -15.00 25.88
C PRO A 162 -1.58 -14.94 24.71
N THR A 163 -1.63 -13.79 24.03
CA THR A 163 -2.41 -13.62 22.78
C THR A 163 -1.96 -14.69 21.78
N PRO A 164 -2.88 -15.52 21.25
CA PRO A 164 -2.49 -16.53 20.27
C PRO A 164 -1.86 -15.86 19.05
N LEU A 165 -0.64 -16.27 18.67
CA LEU A 165 0.10 -15.76 17.51
C LEU A 165 -0.72 -15.79 16.22
N ASN A 166 -1.61 -16.78 16.07
CA ASN A 166 -2.52 -16.95 14.93
C ASN A 166 -3.57 -15.82 14.77
N ARG A 167 -3.45 -14.74 15.55
CA ARG A 167 -4.32 -13.56 15.52
C ARG A 167 -3.57 -12.26 15.24
N LEU A 168 -2.24 -12.27 15.19
CA LEU A 168 -1.43 -11.09 14.92
C LEU A 168 -1.33 -10.88 13.40
N LYS A 169 -1.94 -9.81 12.89
CA LYS A 169 -1.95 -9.52 11.45
C LYS A 169 -0.76 -8.68 11.07
N ARG A 170 -0.34 -8.74 9.81
CA ARG A 170 0.76 -7.90 9.29
C ARG A 170 0.51 -6.41 9.50
N VAL A 171 -0.74 -5.95 9.50
CA VAL A 171 -1.07 -4.56 9.81
C VAL A 171 -0.74 -4.15 11.25
N ASP A 172 -0.79 -5.09 12.21
CA ASP A 172 -0.44 -4.81 13.61
C ASP A 172 1.06 -4.53 13.76
N TRP A 173 1.88 -5.09 12.85
CA TRP A 173 3.31 -4.79 12.76
C TRP A 173 3.59 -3.30 12.54
N LEU A 174 2.74 -2.64 11.74
CA LEU A 174 2.91 -1.24 11.38
C LEU A 174 2.67 -0.28 12.56
N CYS A 175 2.10 -0.78 13.66
CA CYS A 175 1.79 -0.01 14.86
C CYS A 175 0.93 1.24 14.54
N GLU A 176 1.52 2.42 14.62
CA GLU A 176 0.85 3.70 14.35
C GLU A 176 1.02 4.18 12.90
N GLY A 177 1.96 3.60 12.15
CA GLY A 177 2.28 4.01 10.78
C GLY A 177 1.55 3.19 9.74
N HIS A 178 0.22 3.23 9.71
CA HIS A 178 -0.62 2.45 8.79
C HIS A 178 -1.38 3.31 7.77
N PHE A 179 -1.07 4.60 7.70
CA PHE A 179 -1.56 5.49 6.63
C PHE A 179 -0.52 5.57 5.52
N PHE A 180 -0.99 5.43 4.30
CA PHE A 180 -0.18 5.66 3.11
C PHE A 180 0.19 7.14 2.97
N ASP A 181 1.46 7.43 2.67
CA ASP A 181 1.94 8.77 2.34
C ASP A 181 2.27 8.89 0.85
N GLN A 182 3.21 8.09 0.37
CA GLN A 182 3.64 8.12 -1.02
C GLN A 182 4.34 6.82 -1.48
N LEU A 183 4.34 6.59 -2.79
CA LEU A 183 5.23 5.69 -3.49
C LEU A 183 6.32 6.48 -4.21
N HIS A 184 7.55 5.98 -4.11
CA HIS A 184 8.68 6.54 -4.82
C HIS A 184 9.65 5.43 -5.21
N ARG A 185 10.60 5.75 -6.09
CA ARG A 185 11.66 4.84 -6.51
C ARG A 185 12.90 5.07 -5.65
N ASP A 186 13.42 4.01 -5.07
CA ASP A 186 14.72 3.99 -4.39
C ASP A 186 15.42 2.68 -4.72
N ASP A 187 16.26 2.73 -5.75
CA ASP A 187 16.99 1.56 -6.26
C ASP A 187 18.02 1.06 -5.23
N ARG A 188 18.58 1.96 -4.42
CA ARG A 188 19.57 1.60 -3.39
C ARG A 188 18.91 0.81 -2.27
N TYR A 189 17.75 1.28 -1.80
CA TYR A 189 17.00 0.55 -0.78
C TYR A 189 16.50 -0.80 -1.31
N ALA A 190 16.00 -0.84 -2.55
CA ALA A 190 15.57 -2.09 -3.19
C ALA A 190 16.72 -3.11 -3.28
N GLU A 191 17.91 -2.68 -3.74
CA GLU A 191 19.09 -3.55 -3.83
C GLU A 191 19.54 -4.04 -2.45
N GLN A 192 19.56 -3.17 -1.43
CA GLN A 192 19.89 -3.57 -0.06
C GLN A 192 18.87 -4.55 0.54
N ARG A 193 17.58 -4.35 0.25
CA ARG A 193 16.48 -5.11 0.86
C ARG A 193 16.25 -6.46 0.17
N LEU A 194 16.33 -6.49 -1.16
CA LEU A 194 15.95 -7.63 -1.99
C LEU A 194 17.15 -8.30 -2.68
N GLY A 195 18.33 -7.66 -2.69
CA GLY A 195 19.52 -8.14 -3.40
C GLY A 195 19.51 -7.84 -4.90
N PHE A 196 18.49 -7.15 -5.41
CA PHE A 196 18.38 -6.73 -6.80
C PHE A 196 17.49 -5.50 -6.93
N THR A 197 17.56 -4.83 -8.08
CA THR A 197 16.65 -3.75 -8.47
C THR A 197 15.95 -4.08 -9.78
N ALA A 198 14.72 -3.59 -9.94
CA ALA A 198 13.94 -3.71 -11.18
C ALA A 198 13.04 -2.47 -11.35
N PRO A 199 12.70 -2.08 -12.60
CA PRO A 199 11.92 -0.87 -12.86
C PRO A 199 10.55 -0.80 -12.16
N ASN A 200 9.96 -1.95 -11.84
CA ASN A 200 8.64 -2.08 -11.22
C ASN A 200 8.67 -2.26 -9.69
N ILE A 201 9.81 -2.00 -9.04
CA ILE A 201 9.91 -2.01 -7.57
C ILE A 201 9.78 -0.58 -7.06
N PHE A 202 8.81 -0.34 -6.18
CA PHE A 202 8.58 0.95 -5.55
C PHE A 202 8.60 0.84 -4.02
N VAL A 203 9.08 1.90 -3.38
CA VAL A 203 9.13 2.01 -1.92
C VAL A 203 7.95 2.86 -1.45
N MET A 204 7.14 2.26 -0.59
CA MET A 204 6.03 2.91 0.11
C MET A 204 6.52 3.55 1.40
N LYS A 205 6.23 4.84 1.55
CA LYS A 205 6.29 5.53 2.82
C LYS A 205 4.94 5.49 3.50
N LEU A 206 5.00 5.27 4.80
CA LEU A 206 3.86 5.22 5.69
C LEU A 206 4.01 6.31 6.74
N GLU A 207 2.94 7.05 6.96
CA GLU A 207 2.87 8.11 7.94
C GLU A 207 2.15 7.63 9.19
N THR A 208 2.63 8.12 10.33
CA THR A 208 1.87 8.06 11.57
C THR A 208 0.99 9.30 11.56
N TYR A 209 -0.33 9.14 11.42
CA TYR A 209 -1.22 10.30 11.55
C TYR A 209 -1.15 10.78 13.00
N ALA A 210 -0.47 11.90 13.23
CA ALA A 210 -0.50 12.61 14.49
C ALA A 210 -1.70 13.56 14.41
N ASN A 211 -2.71 13.34 15.25
CA ASN A 211 -3.67 14.41 15.55
C ASN A 211 -2.97 15.55 16.26
#